data_AF-A0A6S6QR31-F1
#
_entry.id   AF-A0A6S6QR31-F1
#
_cell.length_a   1.000
_cell.length_b   1.000
_cell.length_c   1.000
_cell.angle_alpha   90.00
_cell.angle_beta   90.00
_cell.angle_gamma   90.00
#
_symmetry.space_group_name_H-M   'P 1'
#
loop_
_entity.id
_entity.type
_entity.pdbx_description
1 polymer ?
#
loop_
_entity_poly.entity_id
_entity_poly.type
_entity_poly.pdbx_seq_one_letter_code
_entity_poly.pdbx_strand_id
1 'polypeptide(L)'
;MIKKRYTISAFVFTILILICVKFTNQLITISASTKSTTIALNMTSTYLTKGESTTLKITGTPKKIIWTSTNKNIAVVTSAGKVTAVGYGNAYINATVNNKDYKCKITVVNPAKITFQPTYTTVFVNGDEISLNPVSNLYSASDIKKMGISYKVTGNTTVKINNTGMVTADSAGDFKVVASVHGKKIKTIDMKAVTYDGFVVPDLWLETNIEEYVGFAKDILPLMKDVEIISTNNEIAVAEKSYHIDLNSNYKRCEGIYVKGIKEGTCYIKVTVAGITKELKVVVGDGYEKLDPVGAVKSNDLSGYTGKALDTLTAVRKFLDDNNLFSSTLSDKEKVTLIQTYLNSTYSGKFVDDTYKDLISGVIMTGSGVCASYAETFSFLCDIIGIEVYYCIGSADNGSGYGFAGHAWNKAKIDGTWYYIDTYWNAGLKSFKYFLSEKLWADHRLIEEGYFFVIMNSGVPPYSNSLE
;
A
#
# COMPACT_ATOMS: atom_id res chain seq x y z
N MET A 1 -47.69 4.68 -27.05
CA MET A 1 -47.56 5.09 -28.47
C MET A 1 -46.85 3.99 -29.25
N ILE A 2 -47.44 3.62 -30.38
CA ILE A 2 -47.38 2.32 -31.05
C ILE A 2 -46.03 2.07 -31.75
N LYS A 3 -45.42 0.89 -31.49
CA LYS A 3 -44.45 0.22 -32.36
C LYS A 3 -45.19 -0.54 -33.48
N LYS A 4 -44.78 -0.40 -34.74
CA LYS A 4 -45.01 -1.37 -35.85
C LYS A 4 -43.76 -1.31 -36.74
N ARG A 5 -42.88 -2.31 -36.87
CA ARG A 5 -43.03 -3.72 -37.29
C ARG A 5 -43.84 -3.87 -38.58
N TYR A 6 -43.12 -4.07 -39.69
CA TYR A 6 -43.63 -4.68 -40.90
C TYR A 6 -43.06 -6.09 -41.01
N THR A 7 -43.97 -7.05 -41.15
CA THR A 7 -43.73 -8.47 -41.43
C THR A 7 -44.76 -8.90 -42.47
N ILE A 8 -44.45 -10.01 -43.15
CA ILE A 8 -45.32 -10.89 -43.98
C ILE A 8 -45.38 -10.43 -45.46
N SER A 9 -44.76 -11.08 -46.46
CA SER A 9 -44.77 -12.49 -46.93
C SER A 9 -46.14 -12.96 -47.45
N ALA A 10 -46.39 -12.91 -48.76
CA ALA A 10 -47.35 -13.83 -49.39
C ALA A 10 -47.16 -13.94 -50.91
N PHE A 11 -47.34 -15.17 -51.36
CA PHE A 11 -47.11 -15.79 -52.66
C PHE A 11 -48.46 -15.82 -53.45
N VAL A 12 -48.39 -16.11 -54.75
CA VAL A 12 -49.45 -16.62 -55.67
C VAL A 12 -50.48 -15.63 -56.24
N PHE A 13 -50.49 -15.42 -57.57
CA PHE A 13 -51.54 -15.92 -58.50
C PHE A 13 -51.22 -15.54 -59.98
N THR A 14 -51.02 -16.56 -60.83
CA THR A 14 -51.61 -16.81 -62.18
C THR A 14 -51.69 -15.68 -63.25
N ILE A 15 -51.63 -15.88 -64.57
CA ILE A 15 -51.35 -16.96 -65.54
C ILE A 15 -51.69 -16.35 -66.94
N LEU A 16 -51.12 -16.88 -68.03
CA LEU A 16 -51.47 -16.69 -69.46
C LEU A 16 -51.28 -15.27 -70.06
N ILE A 17 -50.62 -15.06 -71.21
CA ILE A 17 -50.72 -15.66 -72.56
C ILE A 17 -49.31 -15.55 -73.20
N LEU A 18 -48.50 -16.59 -73.50
CA LEU A 18 -48.59 -17.73 -74.44
C LEU A 18 -48.49 -17.35 -75.93
N ILE A 19 -47.66 -18.13 -76.66
CA ILE A 19 -47.57 -18.32 -78.14
C ILE A 19 -46.48 -17.46 -78.83
N CYS A 20 -45.47 -17.99 -79.54
CA CYS A 20 -45.23 -19.35 -80.04
C CYS A 20 -43.74 -19.65 -80.23
N VAL A 21 -43.44 -20.93 -80.09
CA VAL A 21 -42.17 -21.63 -80.27
C VAL A 21 -41.98 -21.97 -81.75
N LYS A 22 -40.75 -21.91 -82.28
CA LYS A 22 -40.08 -23.10 -82.86
C LYS A 22 -38.60 -22.90 -83.18
N PHE A 23 -37.88 -23.93 -82.75
CA PHE A 23 -36.46 -24.19 -82.78
C PHE A 23 -35.90 -24.34 -84.20
N THR A 24 -34.66 -23.88 -84.39
CA THR A 24 -33.70 -24.50 -85.32
C THR A 24 -32.41 -24.81 -84.57
N ASN A 25 -31.98 -26.07 -84.68
CA ASN A 25 -30.78 -26.63 -84.05
C ASN A 25 -29.52 -25.88 -84.46
N GLN A 26 -28.81 -25.32 -83.48
CA GLN A 26 -27.40 -24.97 -83.63
C GLN A 26 -26.59 -25.70 -82.56
N LEU A 27 -25.61 -26.46 -83.02
CA LEU A 27 -24.64 -27.19 -82.21
C LEU A 27 -23.93 -26.20 -81.28
N ILE A 28 -24.26 -26.23 -79.99
CA ILE A 28 -23.47 -25.57 -78.95
C ILE A 28 -22.31 -26.53 -78.64
N THR A 29 -21.13 -26.24 -79.18
CA THR A 29 -19.88 -26.76 -78.63
C THR A 29 -19.75 -26.27 -77.19
N ILE A 30 -20.01 -27.15 -76.22
CA ILE A 30 -19.67 -26.92 -74.83
C ILE A 30 -18.13 -26.96 -74.75
N SER A 31 -17.49 -25.80 -74.84
CA SER A 31 -16.13 -25.65 -74.34
C SER A 31 -16.21 -25.80 -72.82
N ALA A 32 -15.98 -27.02 -72.33
CA ALA A 32 -15.74 -27.26 -70.92
C ALA A 32 -14.56 -26.38 -70.50
N SER A 33 -14.83 -25.29 -69.77
CA SER A 33 -13.80 -24.48 -69.14
C SER A 33 -13.07 -25.41 -68.16
N THR A 34 -11.89 -25.91 -68.54
CA THR A 34 -11.03 -26.67 -67.66
C THR A 34 -10.66 -25.76 -66.50
N LYS A 35 -11.30 -25.98 -65.34
CA LYS A 35 -10.94 -25.33 -64.09
C LYS A 35 -9.46 -25.65 -63.85
N SER A 36 -8.59 -24.67 -64.07
CA SER A 36 -7.15 -24.79 -63.84
C SER A 36 -6.93 -25.02 -62.33
N THR A 37 -6.87 -26.27 -61.91
CA THR A 37 -6.57 -26.62 -60.53
C THR A 37 -5.10 -26.31 -60.28
N THR A 38 -4.86 -25.24 -59.54
CA THR A 38 -3.50 -24.85 -59.14
C THR A 38 -2.89 -26.00 -58.32
N ILE A 39 -1.73 -26.49 -58.77
CA ILE A 39 -0.98 -27.52 -58.04
C ILE A 39 -0.45 -26.89 -56.75
N ALA A 40 -0.76 -27.50 -55.60
CA ALA A 40 -0.39 -26.96 -54.30
C ALA A 40 0.10 -28.05 -53.34
N LEU A 41 1.04 -27.66 -52.46
CA LEU A 41 1.51 -28.49 -51.35
C LEU A 41 0.72 -28.14 -50.10
N ASN A 42 0.29 -29.16 -49.33
CA ASN A 42 -0.53 -28.95 -48.14
C ASN A 42 0.15 -28.14 -47.02
N MET A 43 1.48 -28.11 -46.98
CA MET A 43 2.26 -27.29 -46.05
C MET A 43 3.66 -27.00 -46.60
N THR A 44 4.19 -25.82 -46.30
CA THR A 44 5.54 -25.39 -46.74
C THR A 44 6.59 -25.45 -45.63
N SER A 45 6.16 -25.65 -44.38
CA SER A 45 7.06 -25.91 -43.25
C SER A 45 6.34 -26.65 -42.13
N THR A 46 7.06 -27.47 -41.38
CA THR A 46 6.54 -28.11 -40.17
C THR A 46 7.65 -28.45 -39.17
N TYR A 47 7.27 -28.56 -37.90
CA TYR A 47 8.12 -28.97 -36.78
C TYR A 47 7.79 -30.40 -36.41
N LEU A 48 8.81 -31.24 -36.22
CA LEU A 48 8.64 -32.64 -35.81
C LEU A 48 9.59 -32.96 -34.66
N THR A 49 9.18 -33.90 -33.82
CA THR A 49 10.07 -34.53 -32.85
C THR A 49 10.76 -35.74 -33.46
N LYS A 50 11.96 -36.10 -33.01
CA LYS A 50 12.70 -37.26 -33.54
C LYS A 50 11.84 -38.54 -33.50
N GLY A 51 11.74 -39.24 -34.61
CA GLY A 51 10.89 -40.44 -34.81
C GLY A 51 9.43 -40.15 -35.14
N GLU A 52 8.98 -38.89 -35.11
CA GLU A 52 7.63 -38.51 -35.54
C GLU A 52 7.51 -38.54 -37.07
N SER A 53 6.28 -38.68 -37.57
CA SER A 53 6.01 -38.65 -39.00
C SER A 53 4.85 -37.71 -39.33
N THR A 54 4.89 -37.16 -40.52
CA THR A 54 3.78 -36.41 -41.14
C THR A 54 3.61 -36.86 -42.59
N THR A 55 2.54 -36.42 -43.25
CA THR A 55 2.31 -36.74 -44.67
C THR A 55 2.16 -35.46 -45.46
N LEU A 56 3.04 -35.29 -46.44
CA LEU A 56 2.95 -34.24 -47.44
C LEU A 56 2.06 -34.70 -48.59
N LYS A 57 1.18 -33.82 -49.05
CA LYS A 57 0.24 -34.08 -50.14
C LYS A 57 0.31 -32.96 -51.17
N ILE A 58 0.42 -33.34 -52.43
CA ILE A 58 0.22 -32.45 -53.56
C ILE A 58 -1.23 -32.60 -54.03
N THR A 59 -1.93 -31.48 -54.18
CA THR A 59 -3.29 -31.42 -54.74
C THR A 59 -3.27 -30.79 -56.13
N GLY A 60 -4.37 -30.90 -56.88
CA GLY A 60 -4.53 -30.24 -58.19
C GLY A 60 -3.86 -30.94 -59.36
N THR A 61 -3.39 -32.18 -59.18
CA THR A 61 -2.81 -33.00 -60.25
C THR A 61 -2.99 -34.50 -59.94
N PRO A 62 -3.38 -35.33 -60.92
CA PRO A 62 -3.40 -36.79 -60.78
C PRO A 62 -2.04 -37.43 -61.07
N LYS A 63 -1.04 -36.63 -61.50
CA LYS A 63 0.26 -37.15 -61.92
C LYS A 63 1.08 -37.66 -60.74
N LYS A 64 1.92 -38.65 -61.02
CA LYS A 64 2.87 -39.22 -60.04
C LYS A 64 3.82 -38.14 -59.53
N ILE A 65 4.02 -38.11 -58.21
CA ILE A 65 4.91 -37.18 -57.52
C ILE A 65 6.24 -37.88 -57.23
N ILE A 66 7.36 -37.21 -57.51
CA ILE A 66 8.69 -37.68 -57.11
C ILE A 66 9.09 -36.93 -55.85
N TRP A 67 9.34 -37.67 -54.77
CA TRP A 67 9.73 -37.11 -53.48
C TRP A 67 11.22 -37.31 -53.21
N THR A 68 11.91 -36.24 -52.81
CA THR A 68 13.31 -36.30 -52.38
C THR A 68 13.53 -35.52 -51.09
N SER A 69 14.58 -35.87 -50.35
CA SER A 69 15.03 -35.14 -49.16
C SER A 69 16.42 -34.60 -49.40
N THR A 70 16.66 -33.34 -49.02
CA THR A 70 18.00 -32.73 -49.09
C THR A 70 18.96 -33.31 -48.05
N ASN A 71 18.44 -33.90 -46.96
CA ASN A 71 19.27 -34.55 -45.94
C ASN A 71 18.50 -35.70 -45.26
N LYS A 72 18.78 -36.94 -45.70
CA LYS A 72 18.16 -38.16 -45.17
C LYS A 72 18.53 -38.48 -43.72
N ASN A 73 19.63 -37.93 -43.20
CA ASN A 73 19.99 -38.08 -41.79
C ASN A 73 19.09 -37.25 -40.86
N ILE A 74 18.39 -36.26 -41.42
CA ILE A 74 17.46 -35.39 -40.69
C ILE A 74 16.01 -35.81 -40.95
N ALA A 75 15.61 -35.98 -42.21
CA ALA A 75 14.26 -36.42 -42.56
C ALA A 75 14.26 -37.31 -43.82
N VAL A 76 13.51 -38.41 -43.78
CA VAL A 76 13.29 -39.30 -44.93
C VAL A 76 11.85 -39.19 -45.40
N VAL A 77 11.61 -39.43 -46.70
CA VAL A 77 10.27 -39.39 -47.30
C VAL A 77 10.05 -40.63 -48.16
N THR A 78 8.88 -41.25 -48.04
CA THR A 78 8.48 -42.39 -48.88
C THR A 78 7.87 -41.93 -50.21
N SER A 79 7.69 -42.84 -51.16
CA SER A 79 7.00 -42.56 -52.42
C SER A 79 5.54 -42.09 -52.25
N ALA A 80 4.91 -42.38 -51.10
CA ALA A 80 3.58 -41.93 -50.74
C ALA A 80 3.55 -40.55 -50.06
N GLY A 81 4.70 -39.88 -49.90
CA GLY A 81 4.80 -38.56 -49.25
C GLY A 81 4.81 -38.61 -47.71
N LYS A 82 4.93 -39.79 -47.10
CA LYS A 82 5.11 -39.92 -45.65
C LYS A 82 6.54 -39.52 -45.29
N VAL A 83 6.69 -38.47 -44.50
CA VAL A 83 7.96 -37.94 -44.01
C VAL A 83 8.18 -38.42 -42.59
N THR A 84 9.36 -38.99 -42.29
CA THR A 84 9.77 -39.41 -40.94
C THR A 84 10.98 -38.61 -40.49
N ALA A 85 10.90 -38.03 -39.29
CA ALA A 85 12.00 -37.31 -38.64
C ALA A 85 13.04 -38.29 -38.08
N VAL A 86 14.30 -38.16 -38.51
CA VAL A 86 15.40 -39.08 -38.17
C VAL A 86 16.41 -38.44 -37.22
N GLY A 87 16.84 -37.22 -37.50
CA GLY A 87 17.88 -36.51 -36.75
C GLY A 87 17.54 -35.03 -36.59
N TYR A 88 18.08 -34.39 -35.55
CA TYR A 88 17.82 -32.98 -35.25
C TYR A 88 18.37 -32.05 -36.34
N GLY A 89 17.65 -30.97 -36.63
CA GLY A 89 18.08 -29.96 -37.61
C GLY A 89 17.03 -29.71 -38.70
N ASN A 90 17.49 -29.13 -39.82
CA ASN A 90 16.63 -28.74 -40.93
C ASN A 90 16.90 -29.59 -42.17
N ALA A 91 15.84 -30.07 -42.83
CA ALA A 91 15.89 -30.67 -44.16
C ALA A 91 14.75 -30.12 -45.02
N TYR A 92 14.92 -30.09 -46.34
CA TYR A 92 13.84 -29.79 -47.26
C TYR A 92 13.38 -31.09 -47.92
N ILE A 93 12.07 -31.27 -47.96
CA ILE A 93 11.43 -32.30 -48.78
C ILE A 93 10.95 -31.63 -50.05
N ASN A 94 11.45 -32.08 -51.20
CA ASN A 94 11.05 -31.60 -52.51
C ASN A 94 10.06 -32.58 -53.14
N ALA A 95 8.93 -32.06 -53.61
CA ALA A 95 7.97 -32.77 -54.44
C ALA A 95 8.08 -32.25 -55.87
N THR A 96 8.53 -33.11 -56.80
CA THR A 96 8.67 -32.75 -58.22
C THR A 96 7.48 -33.28 -59.01
N VAL A 97 6.79 -32.37 -59.72
CA VAL A 97 5.68 -32.68 -60.63
C VAL A 97 5.79 -31.81 -61.87
N ASN A 98 5.72 -32.39 -63.07
CA ASN A 98 5.86 -31.65 -64.33
C ASN A 98 7.12 -30.75 -64.37
N ASN A 99 8.26 -31.26 -63.91
CA ASN A 99 9.53 -30.52 -63.80
C ASN A 99 9.47 -29.25 -62.92
N LYS A 100 8.46 -29.12 -62.05
CA LYS A 100 8.36 -28.06 -61.05
C LYS A 100 8.47 -28.64 -59.65
N ASP A 101 9.26 -27.98 -58.82
CA ASP A 101 9.51 -28.38 -57.43
C ASP A 101 8.66 -27.58 -56.44
N TYR A 102 8.08 -28.29 -55.48
CA TYR A 102 7.41 -27.75 -54.31
C TYR A 102 8.20 -28.16 -53.07
N LYS A 103 8.55 -27.20 -52.22
CA LYS A 103 9.44 -27.44 -51.08
C LYS A 103 8.69 -27.32 -49.76
N CYS A 104 8.90 -28.28 -48.87
CA CYS A 104 8.53 -28.18 -47.47
C CYS A 104 9.77 -28.25 -46.57
N LYS A 105 9.94 -27.26 -45.69
CA LYS A 105 10.99 -27.25 -44.67
C LYS A 105 10.57 -28.11 -43.48
N ILE A 106 11.31 -29.18 -43.22
CA ILE A 106 11.17 -30.01 -42.04
C ILE A 106 12.19 -29.56 -41.00
N THR A 107 11.71 -29.15 -39.84
CA THR A 107 12.57 -28.84 -38.68
C THR A 107 12.37 -29.91 -37.62
N VAL A 108 13.38 -30.75 -37.42
CA VAL A 108 13.38 -31.74 -36.34
C VAL A 108 13.92 -31.07 -35.08
N VAL A 109 13.03 -30.86 -34.10
CA VAL A 109 13.28 -30.08 -32.89
C VAL A 109 14.36 -30.75 -32.03
N ASN A 110 15.40 -29.99 -31.68
CA ASN A 110 16.44 -30.38 -30.74
C ASN A 110 16.07 -29.90 -29.32
N PRO A 111 15.65 -30.79 -28.42
CA PRO A 111 15.24 -30.41 -27.07
C PRO A 111 16.35 -29.72 -26.27
N ALA A 112 17.62 -30.11 -26.49
CA ALA A 112 18.77 -29.54 -25.79
C ALA A 112 19.04 -28.07 -26.13
N LYS A 113 18.35 -27.52 -27.14
CA LYS A 113 18.45 -26.11 -27.55
C LYS A 113 17.26 -25.28 -27.09
N ILE A 114 16.30 -25.86 -26.36
CA ILE A 114 15.19 -25.14 -25.74
C ILE A 114 15.44 -25.08 -24.24
N THR A 115 15.58 -23.87 -23.71
CA THR A 115 15.64 -23.58 -22.27
C THR A 115 14.40 -22.81 -21.85
N PHE A 116 14.18 -22.67 -20.55
CA PHE A 116 13.03 -21.97 -20.01
C PHE A 116 13.50 -20.87 -19.07
N GLN A 117 12.80 -19.73 -19.11
CA GLN A 117 13.06 -18.57 -18.27
C GLN A 117 11.80 -18.22 -17.46
N PRO A 118 11.96 -17.78 -16.21
CA PRO A 118 13.22 -17.67 -15.46
C PRO A 118 13.84 -19.05 -15.16
N THR A 119 15.15 -19.11 -14.88
CA THR A 119 15.84 -20.37 -14.50
C THR A 119 15.52 -20.83 -13.08
N TYR A 120 15.12 -19.91 -12.22
CA TYR A 120 14.61 -20.16 -10.88
C TYR A 120 13.13 -19.85 -10.88
N THR A 121 12.30 -20.84 -10.59
CA THR A 121 10.86 -20.74 -10.74
C THR A 121 10.19 -21.16 -9.46
N THR A 122 10.13 -20.23 -8.52
CA THR A 122 9.17 -20.31 -7.44
C THR A 122 7.93 -19.52 -7.84
N VAL A 123 6.77 -20.05 -7.49
CA VAL A 123 5.47 -19.38 -7.61
C VAL A 123 4.94 -19.11 -6.21
N PHE A 124 4.41 -17.91 -5.98
CA PHE A 124 3.76 -17.60 -4.72
C PHE A 124 2.34 -18.15 -4.72
N VAL A 125 1.97 -18.81 -3.63
CA VAL A 125 0.62 -19.32 -3.42
C VAL A 125 -0.36 -18.16 -3.35
N ASN A 126 -1.37 -18.16 -4.22
CA ASN A 126 -2.33 -17.06 -4.39
C ASN A 126 -1.68 -15.72 -4.78
N GLY A 127 -0.47 -15.74 -5.34
CA GLY A 127 0.19 -14.57 -5.89
C GLY A 127 -0.03 -14.42 -7.39
N ASP A 128 0.72 -13.49 -7.97
CA ASP A 128 0.71 -13.21 -9.40
C ASP A 128 1.13 -14.42 -10.24
N GLU A 129 0.60 -14.48 -11.46
CA GLU A 129 0.98 -15.48 -12.45
C GLU A 129 2.44 -15.31 -12.88
N ILE A 130 3.21 -16.41 -12.85
CA ILE A 130 4.58 -16.42 -13.37
C ILE A 130 4.61 -16.95 -14.80
N SER A 131 5.40 -16.31 -15.66
CA SER A 131 5.54 -16.72 -17.07
C SER A 131 6.73 -17.66 -17.26
N LEU A 132 6.46 -18.91 -17.67
CA LEU A 132 7.48 -19.91 -17.98
C LEU A 132 7.78 -19.94 -19.47
N ASN A 133 8.67 -19.05 -19.90
CA ASN A 133 8.92 -18.76 -21.30
C ASN A 133 9.98 -19.69 -21.91
N PRO A 134 9.67 -20.45 -22.97
CA PRO A 134 10.65 -21.18 -23.74
C PRO A 134 11.52 -20.22 -24.56
N VAL A 135 12.84 -20.34 -24.46
CA VAL A 135 13.81 -19.55 -25.21
C VAL A 135 14.85 -20.47 -25.88
N SER A 136 15.48 -19.99 -26.95
CA SER A 136 16.48 -20.75 -27.69
C SER A 136 17.47 -19.81 -28.36
N ASN A 137 18.73 -20.24 -28.47
CA ASN A 137 19.72 -19.62 -29.34
C ASN A 137 19.71 -20.17 -30.78
N LEU A 138 18.93 -21.24 -31.03
CA LEU A 138 18.81 -21.88 -32.34
C LEU A 138 17.47 -21.55 -33.02
N TYR A 139 16.40 -21.40 -32.24
CA TYR A 139 15.05 -21.16 -32.74
C TYR A 139 14.58 -19.75 -32.43
N SER A 140 13.96 -19.08 -33.40
CA SER A 140 13.33 -17.78 -33.14
C SER A 140 12.12 -17.96 -32.21
N ALA A 141 11.73 -16.89 -31.49
CA ALA A 141 10.51 -16.92 -30.66
C ALA A 141 9.25 -17.28 -31.49
N SER A 142 9.20 -16.83 -32.75
CA SER A 142 8.10 -17.16 -33.67
C SER A 142 8.05 -18.64 -34.04
N ASP A 143 9.22 -19.29 -34.13
CA ASP A 143 9.33 -20.71 -34.44
C ASP A 143 8.96 -21.56 -33.23
N ILE A 144 9.44 -21.19 -32.04
CA ILE A 144 9.05 -21.82 -30.77
C ILE A 144 7.53 -21.80 -30.59
N LYS A 145 6.87 -20.67 -30.87
CA LYS A 145 5.41 -20.57 -30.82
C LYS A 145 4.72 -21.55 -31.78
N LYS A 146 5.28 -21.74 -32.98
CA LYS A 146 4.75 -22.68 -33.99
C LYS A 146 5.00 -24.15 -33.64
N MET A 147 5.94 -24.47 -32.75
CA MET A 147 6.16 -25.85 -32.29
C MET A 147 4.99 -26.38 -31.43
N GLY A 148 4.11 -25.51 -30.91
CA GLY A 148 2.97 -25.94 -30.12
C GLY A 148 3.37 -26.66 -28.83
N ILE A 149 4.28 -26.06 -28.05
CA ILE A 149 4.70 -26.60 -26.77
C ILE A 149 3.48 -26.75 -25.85
N SER A 150 3.29 -27.94 -25.29
CA SER A 150 2.28 -28.24 -24.29
C SER A 150 2.94 -28.50 -22.94
N TYR A 151 2.19 -28.25 -21.87
CA TYR A 151 2.67 -28.35 -20.50
C TYR A 151 1.82 -29.34 -19.71
N LYS A 152 2.47 -30.06 -18.79
CA LYS A 152 1.82 -30.91 -17.79
C LYS A 152 2.48 -30.73 -16.43
N VAL A 153 1.69 -30.52 -15.40
CA VAL A 153 2.17 -30.47 -14.01
C VAL A 153 2.18 -31.87 -13.41
N THR A 154 3.18 -32.15 -12.58
CA THR A 154 3.28 -33.37 -11.75
C THR A 154 3.75 -33.02 -10.35
N GLY A 155 3.29 -33.74 -9.33
CA GLY A 155 3.59 -33.46 -7.91
C GLY A 155 2.44 -32.73 -7.25
N ASN A 156 2.51 -31.39 -7.18
CA ASN A 156 1.46 -30.56 -6.63
C ASN A 156 0.27 -30.41 -7.61
N THR A 157 -0.90 -30.94 -7.25
CA THR A 157 -2.11 -30.93 -8.09
C THR A 157 -2.88 -29.61 -8.08
N THR A 158 -2.55 -28.70 -7.15
CA THR A 158 -3.21 -27.39 -7.05
C THR A 158 -2.57 -26.34 -7.97
N VAL A 159 -1.40 -26.66 -8.54
CA VAL A 159 -0.71 -25.81 -9.51
C VAL A 159 -1.41 -25.90 -10.86
N LYS A 160 -1.67 -24.74 -11.46
CA LYS A 160 -2.27 -24.61 -12.79
C LYS A 160 -1.24 -24.02 -13.75
N ILE A 161 -1.23 -24.52 -14.98
CA ILE A 161 -0.45 -23.95 -16.08
C ILE A 161 -1.32 -23.84 -17.32
N ASN A 162 -1.35 -22.68 -17.95
CA ASN A 162 -2.10 -22.48 -19.19
C ASN A 162 -1.26 -22.86 -20.43
N ASN A 163 -1.88 -22.82 -21.61
CA ASN A 163 -1.20 -23.17 -22.87
C ASN A 163 -0.09 -22.19 -23.30
N THR A 164 -0.02 -21.01 -22.69
CA THR A 164 1.06 -20.03 -22.89
C THR A 164 2.19 -20.16 -21.89
N GLY A 165 2.08 -21.06 -20.90
CA GLY A 165 3.08 -21.27 -19.87
C GLY A 165 2.96 -20.35 -18.66
N MET A 166 1.80 -19.70 -18.44
CA MET A 166 1.55 -18.96 -17.19
C MET A 166 1.19 -19.93 -16.07
N VAL A 167 1.80 -19.75 -14.90
CA VAL A 167 1.69 -20.67 -13.76
C VAL A 167 1.15 -19.96 -12.53
N THR A 168 0.17 -20.59 -11.86
CA THR A 168 -0.34 -20.23 -10.53
C THR A 168 -0.26 -21.42 -9.57
N ALA A 169 -0.36 -21.16 -8.26
CA ALA A 169 -0.43 -22.19 -7.23
C ALA A 169 -1.46 -21.84 -6.16
N ASP A 170 -2.28 -22.81 -5.76
CA ASP A 170 -3.24 -22.65 -4.66
C ASP A 170 -2.73 -23.28 -3.33
N SER A 171 -1.64 -24.07 -3.37
CA SER A 171 -0.99 -24.64 -2.18
C SER A 171 0.53 -24.72 -2.32
N ALA A 172 1.24 -24.65 -1.20
CA ALA A 172 2.70 -24.79 -1.18
C ALA A 172 3.16 -26.22 -1.49
N GLY A 173 4.40 -26.36 -1.95
CA GLY A 173 5.04 -27.65 -2.18
C GLY A 173 5.85 -27.71 -3.48
N ASP A 174 6.64 -28.76 -3.60
CA ASP A 174 7.46 -29.00 -4.79
C ASP A 174 6.62 -29.59 -5.93
N PHE A 175 6.92 -29.18 -7.16
CA PHE A 175 6.26 -29.70 -8.35
C PHE A 175 7.20 -29.67 -9.56
N LYS A 176 6.79 -30.33 -10.62
CA LYS A 176 7.51 -30.30 -11.90
C LYS A 176 6.57 -29.89 -13.02
N VAL A 177 7.09 -29.08 -13.94
CA VAL A 177 6.44 -28.81 -15.22
C VAL A 177 7.16 -29.60 -16.31
N VAL A 178 6.39 -30.45 -16.99
CA VAL A 178 6.85 -31.24 -18.14
C VAL A 178 6.40 -30.56 -19.41
N ALA A 179 7.36 -29.95 -20.13
CA ALA A 179 7.11 -29.36 -21.44
C ALA A 179 7.31 -30.41 -22.53
N SER A 180 6.41 -30.44 -23.51
CA SER A 180 6.40 -31.40 -24.61
C SER A 180 6.11 -30.74 -25.95
N VAL A 181 6.67 -31.28 -27.03
CA VAL A 181 6.27 -30.96 -28.40
C VAL A 181 5.59 -32.20 -28.96
N HIS A 182 4.35 -32.06 -29.42
CA HIS A 182 3.54 -33.16 -29.97
C HIS A 182 3.50 -34.41 -29.05
N GLY A 183 3.38 -34.17 -27.74
CA GLY A 183 3.34 -35.22 -26.71
C GLY A 183 4.68 -35.85 -26.34
N LYS A 184 5.78 -35.54 -27.04
CA LYS A 184 7.13 -35.97 -26.63
C LYS A 184 7.77 -34.94 -25.74
N LYS A 185 8.19 -35.38 -24.55
CA LYS A 185 8.87 -34.56 -23.55
C LYS A 185 10.14 -33.92 -24.14
N ILE A 186 10.27 -32.61 -23.95
CA ILE A 186 11.48 -31.84 -24.29
C ILE A 186 12.26 -31.39 -23.05
N LYS A 187 11.57 -31.09 -21.95
CA LYS A 187 12.20 -30.65 -20.69
C LYS A 187 11.31 -30.98 -19.50
N THR A 188 11.94 -31.28 -18.37
CA THR A 188 11.31 -31.27 -17.05
C THR A 188 11.94 -30.11 -16.27
N ILE A 189 11.09 -29.29 -15.66
CA ILE A 189 11.46 -28.07 -14.93
C ILE A 189 11.00 -28.29 -13.49
N ASP A 190 11.95 -28.26 -12.57
CA ASP A 190 11.69 -28.39 -11.14
C ASP A 190 11.29 -27.01 -10.58
N MET A 191 10.19 -26.98 -9.84
CA MET A 191 9.57 -25.74 -9.35
C MET A 191 9.10 -25.94 -7.91
N LYS A 192 8.95 -24.83 -7.19
CA LYS A 192 8.42 -24.81 -5.82
C LYS A 192 7.29 -23.80 -5.72
N ALA A 193 6.22 -24.13 -5.02
CA ALA A 193 5.20 -23.18 -4.59
C ALA A 193 5.46 -22.80 -3.13
N VAL A 194 5.53 -21.51 -2.81
CA VAL A 194 5.80 -21.00 -1.45
C VAL A 194 4.73 -20.02 -1.01
N THR A 195 4.54 -19.92 0.30
CA THR A 195 3.66 -18.90 0.90
C THR A 195 4.46 -17.65 1.27
N TYR A 196 3.80 -16.50 1.21
CA TYR A 196 4.25 -15.29 1.89
C TYR A 196 3.46 -15.13 3.18
N ASP A 197 4.11 -15.44 4.30
CA ASP A 197 3.44 -15.50 5.62
C ASP A 197 3.44 -14.14 6.35
N GLY A 198 4.09 -13.12 5.78
CA GLY A 198 4.23 -11.81 6.41
C GLY A 198 5.50 -11.70 7.24
N PHE A 199 5.37 -11.16 8.45
CA PHE A 199 6.48 -10.71 9.29
C PHE A 199 6.76 -11.68 10.45
N VAL A 200 7.99 -11.66 10.98
CA VAL A 200 8.36 -12.46 12.15
C VAL A 200 7.63 -12.03 13.43
N VAL A 201 7.10 -10.80 13.45
CA VAL A 201 6.30 -10.24 14.54
C VAL A 201 4.89 -9.89 14.07
N PRO A 202 3.88 -9.96 14.96
CA PRO A 202 2.51 -9.55 14.63
C PRO A 202 2.36 -8.03 14.56
N ASP A 203 2.99 -7.32 15.50
CA ASP A 203 2.98 -5.86 15.66
C ASP A 203 4.42 -5.39 15.94
N LEU A 204 4.73 -4.15 15.59
CA LEU A 204 6.00 -3.48 15.90
C LEU A 204 5.74 -2.27 16.81
N TRP A 205 6.50 -2.19 17.90
CA TRP A 205 6.48 -1.06 18.84
C TRP A 205 7.79 -0.29 18.76
N LEU A 206 7.72 1.03 18.64
CA LEU A 206 8.86 1.93 18.47
C LEU A 206 8.73 3.15 19.36
N GLU A 207 9.86 3.70 19.80
CA GLU A 207 9.90 5.09 20.25
C GLU A 207 10.01 6.04 19.04
N THR A 208 9.68 7.31 19.25
CA THR A 208 9.80 8.35 18.23
C THR A 208 11.26 8.53 17.81
N ASN A 209 11.51 8.64 16.50
CA ASN A 209 12.84 8.74 15.88
C ASN A 209 13.72 7.48 16.00
N ILE A 210 13.17 6.33 16.41
CA ILE A 210 13.86 5.04 16.39
C ILE A 210 13.56 4.26 15.11
N GLU A 211 14.57 3.55 14.62
CA GLU A 211 14.50 2.65 13.48
C GLU A 211 14.69 1.20 13.93
N GLU A 212 13.86 0.30 13.44
CA GLU A 212 13.96 -1.13 13.73
C GLU A 212 13.89 -1.98 12.47
N TYR A 213 14.62 -3.10 12.51
CA TYR A 213 14.58 -4.11 11.47
C TYR A 213 13.48 -5.12 11.74
N VAL A 214 12.65 -5.40 10.73
CA VAL A 214 11.62 -6.43 10.79
C VAL A 214 11.80 -7.44 9.67
N GLY A 215 12.20 -8.65 10.03
CA GLY A 215 12.34 -9.78 9.11
C GLY A 215 11.01 -10.36 8.65
N PHE A 216 11.01 -11.04 7.50
CA PHE A 216 9.88 -11.86 7.07
C PHE A 216 9.84 -13.21 7.79
N ALA A 217 8.63 -13.73 8.02
CA ALA A 217 8.40 -14.98 8.77
C ALA A 217 9.09 -16.21 8.16
N LYS A 218 9.39 -16.17 6.86
CA LYS A 218 10.12 -17.21 6.13
C LYS A 218 11.09 -16.56 5.16
N ASP A 219 12.19 -17.25 4.87
CA ASP A 219 13.08 -16.92 3.78
C ASP A 219 12.34 -17.07 2.45
N ILE A 220 12.02 -15.91 1.84
CA ILE A 220 11.41 -15.78 0.52
C ILE A 220 12.37 -15.07 -0.46
N LEU A 221 13.66 -15.00 -0.08
CA LEU A 221 14.72 -14.16 -0.66
C LEU A 221 15.06 -14.41 -2.13
N PRO A 222 14.93 -15.63 -2.70
CA PRO A 222 15.23 -15.83 -4.11
C PRO A 222 14.29 -15.12 -5.10
N LEU A 223 13.26 -14.37 -4.64
CA LEU A 223 12.04 -14.12 -5.44
C LEU A 223 11.50 -12.69 -5.48
N MET A 224 12.28 -11.69 -5.04
CA MET A 224 11.71 -10.38 -4.78
C MET A 224 12.31 -9.28 -5.67
N LYS A 225 12.02 -9.35 -6.97
CA LYS A 225 12.36 -8.26 -7.90
C LYS A 225 11.49 -7.02 -7.69
N ASP A 226 10.25 -7.21 -7.24
CA ASP A 226 9.25 -6.15 -7.10
C ASP A 226 8.56 -6.23 -5.72
N VAL A 227 9.23 -5.71 -4.69
CA VAL A 227 8.59 -5.44 -3.38
C VAL A 227 8.06 -4.02 -3.39
N GLU A 228 6.79 -3.86 -3.06
CA GLU A 228 6.16 -2.57 -2.82
C GLU A 228 5.93 -2.40 -1.32
N ILE A 229 6.25 -1.21 -0.80
CA ILE A 229 6.10 -0.87 0.61
C ILE A 229 5.34 0.44 0.69
N ILE A 230 4.22 0.44 1.41
CA ILE A 230 3.36 1.61 1.60
C ILE A 230 3.06 1.73 3.09
N SER A 231 3.32 2.91 3.67
CA SER A 231 2.75 3.26 4.97
C SER A 231 1.36 3.86 4.79
N THR A 232 0.42 3.49 5.65
CA THR A 232 -0.90 4.15 5.68
C THR A 232 -0.83 5.58 6.20
N ASN A 233 0.22 5.93 6.94
CA ASN A 233 0.48 7.31 7.39
C ASN A 233 1.99 7.55 7.56
N ASN A 234 2.59 8.25 6.59
CA ASN A 234 4.01 8.61 6.59
C ASN A 234 4.38 9.62 7.68
N GLU A 235 3.42 10.29 8.33
CA GLU A 235 3.71 11.18 9.47
C GLU A 235 3.95 10.39 10.75
N ILE A 236 3.42 9.16 10.86
CA ILE A 236 3.59 8.27 12.02
C ILE A 236 4.81 7.39 11.84
N ALA A 237 4.89 6.64 10.73
CA ALA A 237 6.05 5.81 10.43
C ALA A 237 6.25 5.64 8.92
N VAL A 238 7.51 5.46 8.52
CA VAL A 238 7.91 5.10 7.15
C VAL A 238 8.70 3.80 7.16
N ALA A 239 8.72 3.10 6.03
CA ALA A 239 9.47 1.87 5.90
C ALA A 239 10.12 1.74 4.52
N GLU A 240 11.26 1.06 4.49
CA GLU A 240 12.00 0.77 3.28
C GLU A 240 12.56 -0.65 3.26
N LYS A 241 13.01 -1.09 2.09
CA LYS A 241 13.62 -2.42 1.92
C LYS A 241 14.96 -2.44 2.65
N SER A 242 15.15 -3.44 3.52
CA SER A 242 16.44 -3.65 4.16
C SER A 242 17.21 -4.75 3.44
N TYR A 243 18.37 -4.40 2.87
CA TYR A 243 19.33 -5.39 2.35
C TYR A 243 20.33 -5.74 3.46
N HIS A 244 20.07 -6.79 4.21
CA HIS A 244 21.05 -7.37 5.10
C HIS A 244 22.21 -7.97 4.29
N ILE A 245 23.44 -7.63 4.65
CA ILE A 245 24.65 -8.21 4.09
C ILE A 245 25.14 -9.25 5.09
N ASP A 246 24.99 -10.52 4.75
CA ASP A 246 25.71 -11.59 5.45
C ASP A 246 27.19 -11.49 5.06
N LEU A 247 28.04 -11.05 5.98
CA LEU A 247 29.47 -10.87 5.72
C LEU A 247 30.20 -12.18 5.38
N ASN A 248 29.57 -13.34 5.58
CA ASN A 248 30.13 -14.65 5.24
C ASN A 248 29.74 -15.15 3.84
N SER A 249 28.77 -14.53 3.17
CA SER A 249 28.39 -14.88 1.79
C SER A 249 28.31 -13.61 0.96
N ASN A 250 29.08 -13.49 -0.13
CA ASN A 250 29.23 -12.29 -0.99
C ASN A 250 27.93 -11.78 -1.69
N TYR A 251 26.76 -11.85 -1.05
CA TYR A 251 25.45 -11.53 -1.59
C TYR A 251 24.71 -10.55 -0.66
N LYS A 252 24.20 -9.45 -1.23
CA LYS A 252 23.22 -8.58 -0.56
C LYS A 252 21.86 -9.31 -0.51
N ARG A 253 21.28 -9.48 0.68
CA ARG A 253 20.05 -10.24 0.92
C ARG A 253 18.96 -9.32 1.49
N CYS A 254 17.81 -9.20 0.85
CA CYS A 254 16.67 -8.48 1.43
C CYS A 254 15.85 -9.43 2.32
N GLU A 255 16.07 -9.43 3.63
CA GLU A 255 15.43 -10.37 4.56
C GLU A 255 14.19 -9.77 5.28
N GLY A 256 13.89 -8.50 5.02
CA GLY A 256 12.81 -7.78 5.68
C GLY A 256 12.72 -6.31 5.27
N ILE A 257 12.25 -5.49 6.19
CA ILE A 257 12.11 -4.03 6.05
C ILE A 257 12.77 -3.32 7.24
N TYR A 258 13.23 -2.09 7.02
CA TYR A 258 13.48 -1.14 8.11
C TYR A 258 12.25 -0.27 8.29
N VAL A 259 11.83 -0.04 9.53
CA VAL A 259 10.72 0.84 9.88
C VAL A 259 11.22 1.92 10.82
N LYS A 260 10.93 3.19 10.49
CA LYS A 260 11.27 4.36 11.30
C LYS A 260 10.00 4.94 11.94
N GLY A 261 9.98 5.09 13.26
CA GLY A 261 8.96 5.86 13.97
C GLY A 261 9.23 7.36 13.84
N ILE A 262 8.24 8.16 13.45
CA ILE A 262 8.36 9.61 13.21
C ILE A 262 7.56 10.42 14.22
N LYS A 263 6.31 10.03 14.51
CA LYS A 263 5.40 10.71 15.43
C LYS A 263 4.59 9.67 16.20
N GLU A 264 4.23 9.99 17.44
CA GLU A 264 3.34 9.17 18.26
C GLU A 264 2.02 8.90 17.52
N GLY A 265 1.58 7.63 17.58
CA GLY A 265 0.39 7.16 16.89
C GLY A 265 0.51 5.72 16.38
N THR A 266 -0.54 5.26 15.71
CA THR A 266 -0.61 3.91 15.12
C THR A 266 -0.82 4.00 13.60
N CYS A 267 -0.03 3.25 12.84
CA CYS A 267 -0.23 3.08 11.39
C CYS A 267 0.01 1.62 10.97
N TYR A 268 -0.17 1.34 9.68
CA TYR A 268 0.14 0.05 9.08
C TYR A 268 1.16 0.20 7.97
N ILE A 269 2.17 -0.67 7.97
CA ILE A 269 3.08 -0.84 6.84
C ILE A 269 2.57 -2.01 6.00
N LYS A 270 2.14 -1.72 4.78
CA LYS A 270 1.71 -2.71 3.80
C LYS A 270 2.90 -3.10 2.94
N VAL A 271 3.21 -4.40 2.91
CA VAL A 271 4.26 -4.96 2.06
C VAL A 271 3.62 -5.91 1.08
N THR A 272 3.80 -5.61 -0.21
CA THR A 272 3.26 -6.40 -1.32
C THR A 272 4.37 -7.16 -2.02
N VAL A 273 4.17 -8.46 -2.18
CA VAL A 273 5.12 -9.42 -2.72
C VAL A 273 4.39 -10.31 -3.71
N ALA A 274 4.75 -10.21 -5.00
CA ALA A 274 4.11 -10.97 -6.07
C ALA A 274 2.56 -10.93 -5.98
N GLY A 275 2.01 -9.72 -5.84
CA GLY A 275 0.56 -9.49 -5.72
C GLY A 275 -0.05 -9.77 -4.35
N ILE A 276 0.68 -10.40 -3.42
CA ILE A 276 0.21 -10.71 -2.07
C ILE A 276 0.59 -9.59 -1.12
N THR A 277 -0.40 -8.95 -0.50
CA THR A 277 -0.18 -7.89 0.49
C THR A 277 -0.30 -8.42 1.91
N LYS A 278 0.67 -8.08 2.76
CA LYS A 278 0.65 -8.29 4.21
C LYS A 278 0.81 -6.96 4.92
N GLU A 279 0.14 -6.80 6.04
CA GLU A 279 0.15 -5.58 6.83
C GLU A 279 0.86 -5.84 8.15
N LEU A 280 1.77 -4.95 8.52
CA LEU A 280 2.40 -4.88 9.83
C LEU A 280 1.81 -3.69 10.56
N LYS A 281 1.18 -3.90 11.71
CA LYS A 281 0.78 -2.81 12.59
C LYS A 281 2.03 -2.23 13.24
N VAL A 282 2.18 -0.91 13.16
CA VAL A 282 3.28 -0.16 13.77
C VAL A 282 2.71 0.84 14.76
N VAL A 283 3.19 0.77 15.99
CA VAL A 283 2.81 1.63 17.10
C VAL A 283 4.04 2.43 17.52
N VAL A 284 3.96 3.76 17.42
CA VAL A 284 5.03 4.67 17.83
C VAL A 284 4.60 5.38 19.11
N GLY A 285 5.42 5.34 20.14
CA GLY A 285 5.09 5.84 21.48
C GLY A 285 4.00 4.98 22.15
N ASP A 286 3.03 5.62 22.80
CA ASP A 286 1.88 4.91 23.41
C ASP A 286 0.84 4.43 22.39
N GLY A 287 0.96 4.90 21.13
CA GLY A 287 0.13 4.50 20.01
C GLY A 287 -1.05 5.41 19.68
N TYR A 288 -1.22 6.52 20.39
CA TYR A 288 -2.31 7.46 20.17
C TYR A 288 -1.82 8.80 19.62
N GLU A 289 -2.60 9.40 18.73
CA GLU A 289 -2.34 10.80 18.36
C GLU A 289 -2.73 11.70 19.53
N LYS A 290 -1.75 12.13 20.32
CA LYS A 290 -1.95 13.00 21.46
C LYS A 290 -2.16 14.45 21.00
N LEU A 291 -3.39 14.97 21.12
CA LEU A 291 -3.66 16.41 21.02
C LEU A 291 -2.88 17.15 22.12
N ASP A 292 -2.44 18.38 21.86
CA ASP A 292 -1.89 19.23 22.91
C ASP A 292 -2.93 19.46 24.03
N PRO A 293 -2.53 19.74 25.29
CA PRO A 293 -3.46 19.82 26.42
C PRO A 293 -4.61 20.82 26.24
N VAL A 294 -4.35 21.96 25.58
CA VAL A 294 -5.39 22.98 25.32
C VAL A 294 -6.38 22.45 24.28
N GLY A 295 -5.88 21.89 23.18
CA GLY A 295 -6.69 21.26 22.15
C GLY A 295 -7.56 20.12 22.69
N ALA A 296 -6.97 19.24 23.49
CA ALA A 296 -7.63 18.09 24.12
C ALA A 296 -8.80 18.51 25.03
N VAL A 297 -8.60 19.51 25.89
CA VAL A 297 -9.68 20.02 26.77
C VAL A 297 -10.75 20.77 25.97
N LYS A 298 -10.36 21.57 24.96
CA LYS A 298 -11.31 22.28 24.08
C LYS A 298 -12.26 21.33 23.36
N SER A 299 -11.72 20.26 22.75
CA SER A 299 -12.48 19.26 22.01
C SER A 299 -13.15 18.20 22.89
N ASN A 300 -12.75 18.12 24.16
CA ASN A 300 -13.10 17.04 25.08
C ASN A 300 -12.63 15.65 24.59
N ASP A 301 -11.51 15.61 23.88
CA ASP A 301 -10.83 14.38 23.47
C ASP A 301 -9.56 14.20 24.30
N LEU A 302 -9.66 13.35 25.32
CA LEU A 302 -8.57 13.05 26.27
C LEU A 302 -7.95 11.66 26.02
N SER A 303 -8.21 11.04 24.86
CA SER A 303 -7.89 9.64 24.59
C SER A 303 -6.39 9.31 24.59
N GLY A 304 -5.51 10.30 24.41
CA GLY A 304 -4.04 10.18 24.49
C GLY A 304 -3.42 10.55 25.83
N TYR A 305 -4.20 10.64 26.92
CA TYR A 305 -3.71 10.97 28.25
C TYR A 305 -4.01 9.85 29.25
N THR A 306 -3.09 9.58 30.17
CA THR A 306 -3.27 8.64 31.28
C THR A 306 -2.70 9.20 32.59
N GLY A 307 -2.98 8.55 33.71
CA GLY A 307 -2.46 8.95 35.03
C GLY A 307 -2.81 10.39 35.44
N LYS A 308 -1.85 11.08 36.07
CA LYS A 308 -2.05 12.43 36.62
C LYS A 308 -2.43 13.47 35.55
N ALA A 309 -1.91 13.32 34.34
CA ALA A 309 -2.25 14.21 33.23
C ALA A 309 -3.73 14.06 32.85
N LEU A 310 -4.23 12.82 32.72
CA LEU A 310 -5.65 12.58 32.46
C LEU A 310 -6.54 13.11 33.59
N ASP A 311 -6.17 12.86 34.85
CA ASP A 311 -6.92 13.35 36.01
C ASP A 311 -7.00 14.89 36.02
N THR A 312 -5.89 15.56 35.71
CA THR A 312 -5.80 17.03 35.64
C THR A 312 -6.68 17.58 34.52
N LEU A 313 -6.55 17.07 33.29
CA LEU A 313 -7.35 17.57 32.15
C LEU A 313 -8.84 17.29 32.32
N THR A 314 -9.19 16.15 32.94
CA THR A 314 -10.58 15.82 33.28
C THR A 314 -11.15 16.81 34.29
N ALA A 315 -10.41 17.15 35.35
CA ALA A 315 -10.84 18.12 36.35
C ALA A 315 -11.01 19.52 35.75
N VAL A 316 -10.08 19.96 34.90
CA VAL A 316 -10.16 21.25 34.19
C VAL A 316 -11.37 21.28 33.26
N ARG A 317 -11.58 20.25 32.44
CA ARG A 317 -12.75 20.15 31.56
C ARG A 317 -14.04 20.26 32.36
N LYS A 318 -14.15 19.50 33.44
CA LYS A 318 -15.32 19.52 34.32
C LYS A 318 -15.58 20.92 34.88
N PHE A 319 -14.54 21.60 35.38
CA PHE A 319 -14.67 22.96 35.89
C PHE A 319 -15.20 23.94 34.82
N LEU A 320 -14.68 23.87 33.60
CA LEU A 320 -15.12 24.73 32.50
C LEU A 320 -16.59 24.49 32.13
N ASP A 321 -17.02 23.22 32.13
CA ASP A 321 -18.40 22.83 31.84
C ASP A 321 -19.38 23.24 32.93
N ASP A 322 -19.06 22.95 34.19
CA ASP A 322 -19.89 23.30 35.35
C ASP A 322 -20.15 24.82 35.43
N ASN A 323 -19.22 25.63 34.93
CA ASN A 323 -19.30 27.09 34.92
C ASN A 323 -19.67 27.68 33.55
N ASN A 324 -20.03 26.84 32.57
CA ASN A 324 -20.45 27.24 31.24
C ASN A 324 -19.46 28.20 30.52
N LEU A 325 -18.16 28.01 30.75
CA LEU A 325 -17.12 28.97 30.34
C LEU A 325 -16.85 28.99 28.82
N PHE A 326 -17.32 27.98 28.09
CA PHE A 326 -17.32 27.96 26.63
C PHE A 326 -18.47 28.77 26.00
N SER A 327 -19.42 29.28 26.80
CA SER A 327 -20.55 30.03 26.27
C SER A 327 -20.10 31.32 25.57
N SER A 328 -20.66 31.56 24.39
CA SER A 328 -20.50 32.82 23.65
C SER A 328 -21.34 33.96 24.24
N THR A 329 -22.24 33.68 25.18
CA THR A 329 -23.07 34.71 25.83
C THR A 329 -22.39 35.36 27.02
N LEU A 330 -21.31 34.76 27.55
CA LEU A 330 -20.54 35.34 28.63
C LEU A 330 -19.47 36.26 28.06
N SER A 331 -19.40 37.49 28.58
CA SER A 331 -18.29 38.42 28.35
C SER A 331 -16.97 37.87 28.92
N ASP A 332 -15.85 38.41 28.44
CA ASP A 332 -14.54 38.05 28.97
C ASP A 332 -14.47 38.34 30.48
N LYS A 333 -15.06 39.47 30.90
CA LYS A 333 -15.14 39.88 32.30
C LYS A 333 -15.90 38.87 33.16
N GLU A 334 -17.05 38.39 32.69
CA GLU A 334 -17.83 37.37 33.41
C GLU A 334 -17.04 36.06 33.54
N LYS A 335 -16.39 35.62 32.47
CA LYS A 335 -15.56 34.40 32.47
C LYS A 335 -14.44 34.48 33.49
N VAL A 336 -13.61 35.55 33.46
CA VAL A 336 -12.50 35.68 34.43
C VAL A 336 -12.99 35.93 35.85
N THR A 337 -14.18 36.51 36.03
CA THR A 337 -14.81 36.65 37.34
C THR A 337 -15.26 35.31 37.90
N LEU A 338 -15.86 34.43 37.08
CA LEU A 338 -16.21 33.06 37.48
C LEU A 338 -14.97 32.25 37.89
N ILE A 339 -13.90 32.35 37.09
CA ILE A 339 -12.62 31.71 37.42
C ILE A 339 -12.09 32.22 38.76
N GLN A 340 -11.97 33.53 38.95
CA GLN A 340 -11.45 34.07 40.21
C GLN A 340 -12.35 33.74 41.40
N THR A 341 -13.68 33.75 41.21
CA THR A 341 -14.65 33.36 42.25
C THR A 341 -14.39 31.92 42.71
N TYR A 342 -14.19 31.02 41.75
CA TYR A 342 -13.87 29.63 42.05
C TYR A 342 -12.56 29.52 42.84
N LEU A 343 -11.47 30.15 42.35
CA LEU A 343 -10.17 30.14 43.02
C LEU A 343 -10.25 30.69 44.46
N ASN A 344 -11.04 31.74 44.69
CA ASN A 344 -11.30 32.28 46.03
C ASN A 344 -12.03 31.29 46.94
N SER A 345 -12.98 30.53 46.37
CA SER A 345 -13.79 29.57 47.13
C SER A 345 -13.03 28.31 47.51
N THR A 346 -12.11 27.85 46.66
CA THR A 346 -11.37 26.60 46.86
C THR A 346 -10.07 26.78 47.63
N TYR A 347 -9.52 28.00 47.70
CA TYR A 347 -8.24 28.28 48.37
C TYR A 347 -8.14 27.65 49.77
N SER A 348 -7.16 26.77 49.94
CA SER A 348 -6.93 26.03 51.18
C SER A 348 -5.80 26.62 52.04
N GLY A 349 -4.88 27.39 51.43
CA GLY A 349 -3.71 27.97 52.10
C GLY A 349 -2.74 26.94 52.70
N LYS A 350 -2.92 25.66 52.36
CA LYS A 350 -2.11 24.53 52.81
C LYS A 350 -1.77 23.67 51.60
N PHE A 351 -0.64 22.97 51.63
CA PHE A 351 -0.42 21.84 50.73
C PHE A 351 -1.23 20.67 51.28
N VAL A 352 -2.44 20.47 50.76
CA VAL A 352 -3.38 19.46 51.27
C VAL A 352 -3.06 18.07 50.72
N ASP A 353 -2.30 17.99 49.62
CA ASP A 353 -1.89 16.75 48.97
C ASP A 353 -0.52 16.93 48.28
N ASP A 354 0.43 16.03 48.57
CA ASP A 354 1.74 15.99 47.90
C ASP A 354 1.65 15.44 46.47
N THR A 355 0.58 14.72 46.14
CA THR A 355 0.38 14.06 44.83
C THR A 355 0.27 15.06 43.69
N TYR A 356 -0.44 16.17 43.92
CA TYR A 356 -0.70 17.24 42.95
C TYR A 356 -0.08 18.58 43.33
N LYS A 357 0.89 18.55 44.24
CA LYS A 357 1.58 19.74 44.74
C LYS A 357 2.19 20.54 43.59
N ASP A 358 1.94 21.84 43.61
CA ASP A 358 2.40 22.83 42.62
C ASP A 358 1.90 22.61 41.18
N LEU A 359 0.95 21.68 40.95
CA LEU A 359 0.32 21.43 39.64
C LEU A 359 -1.02 22.17 39.50
N ILE A 360 -1.50 22.30 38.25
CA ILE A 360 -2.85 22.82 37.92
C ILE A 360 -3.95 22.04 38.67
N SER A 361 -3.81 20.72 38.78
CA SER A 361 -4.72 19.86 39.54
C SER A 361 -4.71 20.17 41.04
N GLY A 362 -3.59 20.61 41.62
CA GLY A 362 -3.55 21.08 43.01
C GLY A 362 -4.45 22.31 43.21
N VAL A 363 -4.39 23.27 42.27
CA VAL A 363 -5.23 24.48 42.34
C VAL A 363 -6.70 24.17 42.09
N ILE A 364 -7.02 23.37 41.06
CA ILE A 364 -8.40 23.07 40.68
C ILE A 364 -9.07 22.08 41.64
N MET A 365 -8.38 21.02 42.08
CA MET A 365 -9.04 19.95 42.85
C MET A 365 -8.99 20.19 44.36
N THR A 366 -7.90 20.76 44.88
CA THR A 366 -7.69 20.90 46.33
C THR A 366 -7.49 22.35 46.79
N GLY A 367 -7.40 23.30 45.86
CA GLY A 367 -7.11 24.70 46.16
C GLY A 367 -5.75 24.91 46.82
N SER A 368 -4.80 24.01 46.55
CA SER A 368 -3.44 24.02 47.07
C SER A 368 -2.46 24.46 45.99
N GLY A 369 -1.52 25.33 46.36
CA GLY A 369 -0.47 25.78 45.46
C GLY A 369 0.16 27.09 45.91
N VAL A 370 1.15 27.55 45.16
CA VAL A 370 1.82 28.83 45.35
C VAL A 370 1.38 29.84 44.28
N CYS A 371 1.89 31.07 44.35
CA CYS A 371 1.56 32.11 43.36
C CYS A 371 1.79 31.65 41.91
N ALA A 372 2.87 30.90 41.65
CA ALA A 372 3.16 30.37 40.33
C ALA A 372 2.09 29.40 39.82
N SER A 373 1.65 28.44 40.63
CA SER A 373 0.63 27.45 40.25
C SER A 373 -0.72 28.10 39.96
N TYR A 374 -1.11 29.13 40.73
CA TYR A 374 -2.36 29.88 40.49
C TYR A 374 -2.28 30.70 39.20
N ALA A 375 -1.13 31.35 38.96
CA ALA A 375 -0.92 32.12 37.74
C ALA A 375 -0.86 31.24 36.48
N GLU A 376 -0.27 30.05 36.57
CA GLU A 376 -0.25 29.05 35.51
C GLU A 376 -1.64 28.49 35.24
N THR A 377 -2.37 28.10 36.29
CA THR A 377 -3.74 27.59 36.18
C THR A 377 -4.65 28.60 35.49
N PHE A 378 -4.57 29.87 35.88
CA PHE A 378 -5.35 30.93 35.23
C PHE A 378 -4.94 31.13 33.77
N SER A 379 -3.64 31.04 33.46
CA SER A 379 -3.15 31.13 32.08
C SER A 379 -3.72 30.00 31.22
N PHE A 380 -3.64 28.75 31.71
CA PHE A 380 -4.15 27.57 31.02
C PHE A 380 -5.66 27.64 30.76
N LEU A 381 -6.44 28.06 31.77
CA LEU A 381 -7.89 28.25 31.62
C LEU A 381 -8.22 29.33 30.58
N CYS A 382 -7.50 30.45 30.59
CA CYS A 382 -7.69 31.53 29.62
C CYS A 382 -7.35 31.09 28.19
N ASP A 383 -6.24 30.36 27.99
CA ASP A 383 -5.87 29.79 26.68
C ASP A 383 -6.94 28.82 26.15
N ILE A 384 -7.57 28.05 27.05
CA ILE A 384 -8.67 27.14 26.71
C ILE A 384 -9.92 27.90 26.25
N ILE A 385 -10.27 29.01 26.90
CA ILE A 385 -11.49 29.77 26.58
C ILE A 385 -11.27 30.95 25.61
N GLY A 386 -10.03 31.13 25.14
CA GLY A 386 -9.67 32.10 24.12
C GLY A 386 -9.44 33.53 24.64
N ILE A 387 -9.12 33.70 25.91
CA ILE A 387 -8.77 35.01 26.50
C ILE A 387 -7.25 35.17 26.45
N GLU A 388 -6.77 36.24 25.80
CA GLU A 388 -5.33 36.54 25.79
C GLU A 388 -4.84 36.86 27.20
N VAL A 389 -3.79 36.17 27.63
CA VAL A 389 -3.24 36.27 28.98
C VAL A 389 -1.72 36.25 28.95
N TYR A 390 -1.14 37.11 29.77
CA TYR A 390 0.28 37.09 30.11
C TYR A 390 0.46 36.54 31.52
N TYR A 391 1.51 35.75 31.66
CA TYR A 391 2.11 35.39 32.93
C TYR A 391 3.09 36.49 33.33
N CYS A 392 3.03 36.94 34.57
CA CYS A 392 3.87 38.02 35.09
C CYS A 392 4.76 37.49 36.22
N ILE A 393 6.06 37.80 36.16
CA ILE A 393 7.04 37.52 37.21
C ILE A 393 7.53 38.84 37.79
N GLY A 394 7.66 38.88 39.11
CA GLY A 394 8.23 40.03 39.78
C GLY A 394 8.38 39.84 41.27
N SER A 395 8.09 40.90 42.02
CA SER A 395 8.07 40.87 43.48
C SER A 395 6.89 41.68 44.04
N ALA A 396 6.43 41.31 45.23
CA ALA A 396 5.36 42.03 45.91
C ALA A 396 5.62 42.11 47.43
N ASP A 397 5.09 43.16 48.07
CA ASP A 397 5.18 43.38 49.52
C ASP A 397 3.79 43.28 50.16
N ASN A 398 3.59 42.23 50.95
CA ASN A 398 2.32 41.98 51.62
C ASN A 398 2.14 42.74 52.95
N GLY A 399 3.07 43.65 53.28
CA GLY A 399 3.03 44.44 54.52
C GLY A 399 3.42 43.67 55.77
N SER A 400 4.02 42.48 55.63
CA SER A 400 4.51 41.65 56.76
C SER A 400 5.77 42.18 57.44
N GLY A 401 6.39 43.24 56.91
CA GLY A 401 7.63 43.82 57.42
C GLY A 401 8.91 43.22 56.83
N TYR A 402 8.80 42.20 55.96
CA TYR A 402 9.93 41.58 55.26
C TYR A 402 10.25 42.23 53.90
N GLY A 403 9.46 43.20 53.46
CA GLY A 403 9.64 43.90 52.19
C GLY A 403 9.20 43.09 50.97
N PHE A 404 9.71 43.46 49.79
CA PHE A 404 9.37 42.83 48.52
C PHE A 404 9.98 41.43 48.40
N ALA A 405 9.13 40.42 48.19
CA ALA A 405 9.52 39.03 47.95
C ALA A 405 9.07 38.57 46.56
N GLY A 406 9.70 37.52 46.02
CA GLY A 406 9.38 36.96 44.70
C GLY A 406 7.90 36.58 44.59
N HIS A 407 7.27 36.95 43.46
CA HIS A 407 5.83 36.79 43.27
C HIS A 407 5.47 36.60 41.79
N ALA A 408 4.33 35.96 41.53
CA ALA A 408 3.81 35.70 40.20
C ALA A 408 2.30 35.98 40.15
N TRP A 409 1.85 36.56 39.04
CA TRP A 409 0.46 36.93 38.79
C TRP A 409 0.16 36.93 37.30
N ASN A 410 -0.99 37.44 36.88
CA ASN A 410 -1.40 37.50 35.48
C ASN A 410 -1.74 38.91 35.03
N LYS A 411 -1.73 39.09 33.71
CA LYS A 411 -2.34 40.22 33.03
C LYS A 411 -3.20 39.69 31.89
N ALA A 412 -4.49 39.97 31.89
CA ALA A 412 -5.42 39.44 30.90
C ALA A 412 -6.07 40.56 30.09
N LYS A 413 -6.33 40.29 28.81
CA LYS A 413 -7.01 41.21 27.92
C LYS A 413 -8.50 40.93 27.96
N ILE A 414 -9.24 41.82 28.62
CA ILE A 414 -10.67 41.68 28.88
C ILE A 414 -11.39 42.72 28.03
N ASP A 415 -12.23 42.26 27.10
CA ASP A 415 -12.99 43.12 26.18
C ASP A 415 -12.08 44.15 25.47
N GLY A 416 -10.87 43.72 25.11
CA GLY A 416 -9.86 44.52 24.40
C GLY A 416 -8.91 45.36 25.27
N THR A 417 -9.14 45.44 26.59
CA THR A 417 -8.30 46.22 27.51
C THR A 417 -7.48 45.29 28.41
N TRP A 418 -6.20 45.61 28.62
CA TRP A 418 -5.33 44.81 29.48
C TRP A 418 -5.48 45.17 30.95
N TYR A 419 -5.68 44.17 31.80
CA TYR A 419 -5.79 44.32 33.24
C TYR A 419 -4.87 43.36 33.98
N TYR A 420 -4.21 43.85 35.03
CA TYR A 420 -3.53 43.05 36.03
C TYR A 420 -4.53 42.32 36.92
N ILE A 421 -4.24 41.05 37.19
CA ILE A 421 -5.00 40.15 38.06
C ILE A 421 -4.01 39.34 38.90
N ASP A 422 -4.02 39.51 40.22
CA ASP A 422 -3.30 38.62 41.13
C ASP A 422 -4.24 37.54 41.63
N THR A 423 -4.20 36.40 40.95
CA THR A 423 -5.07 35.26 41.21
C THR A 423 -4.81 34.64 42.58
N TYR A 424 -3.56 34.67 43.04
CA TYR A 424 -3.15 34.06 44.30
C TYR A 424 -3.53 34.92 45.51
N TRP A 425 -3.23 36.22 45.50
CA TRP A 425 -3.61 37.09 46.62
C TRP A 425 -5.12 37.30 46.70
N ASN A 426 -5.83 37.41 45.57
CA ASN A 426 -7.30 37.41 45.59
C ASN A 426 -7.84 36.13 46.24
N ALA A 427 -7.28 34.97 45.88
CA ALA A 427 -7.69 33.68 46.43
C ALA A 427 -7.41 33.58 47.94
N GLY A 428 -6.19 33.90 48.36
CA GLY A 428 -5.78 33.85 49.77
C GLY A 428 -6.50 34.85 50.67
N LEU A 429 -6.82 36.03 50.14
CA LEU A 429 -7.60 37.05 50.86
C LEU A 429 -9.11 36.84 50.74
N LYS A 430 -9.55 35.87 49.92
CA LYS A 430 -10.97 35.66 49.56
C LYS A 430 -11.64 36.96 49.12
N SER A 431 -10.96 37.72 48.25
CA SER A 431 -11.36 39.07 47.85
C SER A 431 -11.14 39.32 46.37
N PHE A 432 -11.54 40.50 45.90
CA PHE A 432 -11.26 41.02 44.56
C PHE A 432 -10.37 42.28 44.61
N LYS A 433 -9.57 42.42 45.67
CA LYS A 433 -8.71 43.60 45.89
C LYS A 433 -7.71 43.80 44.75
N TYR A 434 -7.16 42.70 44.23
CA TYR A 434 -6.15 42.67 43.18
C TYR A 434 -6.73 42.14 41.88
N PHE A 435 -7.94 42.59 41.51
CA PHE A 435 -8.68 42.10 40.35
C PHE A 435 -9.00 43.23 39.37
N LEU A 436 -8.75 42.99 38.10
CA LEU A 436 -9.05 43.88 36.98
C LEU A 436 -8.53 45.33 37.17
N SER A 437 -7.23 45.47 37.43
CA SER A 437 -6.59 46.78 37.54
C SER A 437 -5.81 47.13 36.27
N GLU A 438 -6.09 48.27 35.63
CA GLU A 438 -5.33 48.73 34.45
C GLU A 438 -3.88 49.11 34.80
N LYS A 439 -3.63 49.47 36.05
CA LYS A 439 -2.30 49.84 36.57
C LYS A 439 -1.83 48.79 37.56
N LEU A 440 -0.53 48.50 37.53
CA LEU A 440 0.08 47.65 38.55
C LEU A 440 -0.06 48.31 39.93
N TRP A 441 -0.38 47.52 40.95
CA TRP A 441 -0.54 48.02 42.31
C TRP A 441 0.80 48.48 42.90
N ALA A 442 0.75 49.46 43.81
CA ALA A 442 1.97 50.06 44.38
C ALA A 442 2.81 49.08 45.22
N ASP A 443 2.20 47.99 45.68
CA ASP A 443 2.82 46.89 46.42
C ASP A 443 3.36 45.79 45.50
N HIS A 444 3.33 45.97 44.18
CA HIS A 444 3.86 45.04 43.17
C HIS A 444 4.94 45.71 42.30
N ARG A 445 5.96 44.92 41.93
CA ARG A 445 7.05 45.33 41.03
C ARG A 445 7.23 44.27 39.95
N LEU A 446 6.91 44.64 38.72
CA LEU A 446 7.07 43.78 37.55
C LEU A 446 8.55 43.66 37.16
N ILE A 447 9.01 42.44 36.88
CA ILE A 447 10.29 42.17 36.24
C ILE A 447 10.05 41.85 34.76
N GLU A 448 9.16 40.89 34.48
CA GLU A 448 8.87 40.42 33.12
C GLU A 448 7.41 39.98 32.98
N GLU A 449 6.79 40.23 31.82
CA GLU A 449 5.46 39.72 31.47
C GLU A 449 5.45 39.21 30.02
N GLY A 450 4.71 38.15 29.74
CA GLY A 450 4.56 37.60 28.39
C GLY A 450 3.72 36.33 28.36
N TYR A 451 3.54 35.75 27.16
CA TYR A 451 2.88 34.45 27.02
C TYR A 451 3.65 33.38 27.81
N PHE A 452 2.93 32.51 28.51
CA PHE A 452 3.50 31.55 29.45
C PHE A 452 4.68 30.76 28.85
N PHE A 453 4.49 30.14 27.67
CA PHE A 453 5.54 29.35 27.01
C PHE A 453 6.83 30.15 26.68
N VAL A 454 6.71 31.46 26.45
CA VAL A 454 7.87 32.33 26.19
C VAL A 454 8.62 32.59 27.49
N ILE A 455 7.89 32.93 28.56
CA ILE A 455 8.47 33.20 29.87
C ILE A 455 9.18 31.96 30.43
N MET A 456 8.57 30.77 30.32
CA MET A 456 9.16 29.53 30.81
C MET A 456 10.45 29.14 30.07
N ASN A 457 10.64 29.58 28.82
CA ASN A 457 11.83 29.31 28.01
C ASN A 457 12.89 30.44 28.05
N SER A 458 12.64 31.52 28.79
CA SER A 458 13.53 32.69 28.86
C SER A 458 14.78 32.49 29.73
N GLY A 459 14.85 31.40 30.50
CA GLY A 459 15.97 31.12 31.43
C GLY A 459 15.89 31.87 32.77
N VAL A 460 14.85 32.68 33.00
CA VAL A 460 14.48 33.18 34.34
C VAL A 460 13.82 32.02 35.08
N PRO A 461 14.32 31.57 36.25
CA PRO A 461 13.80 30.37 36.90
C PRO A 461 12.32 30.57 37.24
N PRO A 462 11.40 29.86 36.56
CA PRO A 462 10.05 29.78 37.05
C PRO A 462 10.11 28.83 38.24
N TYR A 463 9.60 29.26 39.38
CA TYR A 463 9.36 28.33 40.48
C TYR A 463 8.43 27.23 39.93
N SER A 464 9.00 26.03 39.81
CA SER A 464 8.58 24.82 39.07
C SER A 464 7.08 24.43 39.22
N ASN A 465 6.42 23.71 38.30
CA ASN A 465 6.73 22.35 37.87
C ASN A 465 5.98 21.91 36.58
N SER A 466 6.73 21.27 35.68
CA SER A 466 6.36 20.28 34.66
C SER A 466 4.88 19.91 34.46
N LEU A 467 4.36 20.14 33.25
CA LEU A 467 3.23 19.42 32.66
C LEU A 467 3.67 18.03 32.12
N GLU A 468 4.34 17.22 32.95
CA GLU A 468 4.52 15.78 32.65
C GLU A 468 3.26 14.99 32.99
#